data_AF-A0A0H4LL56-F1
#
_entry.id   AF-A0A0H4LL56-F1
#
_cell.length_a   1.000
_cell.length_b   1.000
_cell.length_c   1.000
_cell.angle_alpha   90.00
_cell.angle_beta   90.00
_cell.angle_gamma   90.00
#
_symmetry.space_group_name_H-M   'P 1'
#
loop_
_entity.id
_entity.type
_entity.pdbx_description
1 polymer ?
#
loop_
_entity_poly.entity_id
_entity_poly.type
_entity_poly.pdbx_seq_one_letter_code
_entity_poly.pdbx_strand_id
1 'polypeptide(L)'
;GKANFAASVSGAGVTGAATASGSLSGITLAFKDASGAAKSVAVADIKIASGDTAADINKKVASAINDKLDQNGMYASIDTSGNVKLESLKAGQDFTSLSGGTSGDAGITAGAGIQTASAASGSTASTLSSLNISTFAGAQKALEIVDKGLTSGNSSRADMGAVQNRFTSSIANLAATSENLTASR
;
A
#
# COMPACT_ATOMS: atom_id res chain seq x y z
N GLY A 1 11.16 13.39 -2.36
CA GLY A 1 10.26 12.53 -3.15
C GLY A 1 8.81 12.78 -2.76
N LYS A 2 7.88 12.57 -3.68
CA LYS A 2 6.43 12.51 -3.41
C LYS A 2 5.98 11.07 -3.71
N ALA A 3 5.11 10.50 -2.91
CA ALA A 3 4.52 9.19 -3.17
C ALA A 3 3.02 9.21 -2.89
N ASN A 4 2.23 8.61 -3.76
CA ASN A 4 0.79 8.55 -3.61
C ASN A 4 0.43 7.24 -2.89
N PHE A 5 -0.32 7.34 -1.80
CA PHE A 5 -0.87 6.20 -1.08
C PHE A 5 -2.39 6.27 -1.13
N ALA A 6 -3.06 5.13 -1.23
CA ALA A 6 -4.51 5.09 -1.10
C ALA A 6 -4.95 5.74 0.22
N ALA A 7 -6.09 6.45 0.19
CA ALA A 7 -6.72 6.94 1.40
C ALA A 7 -7.02 5.78 2.36
N SER A 8 -6.88 6.04 3.66
CA SER A 8 -7.26 5.06 4.68
C SER A 8 -8.77 4.82 4.63
N VAL A 9 -9.19 3.58 4.78
CA VAL A 9 -10.61 3.20 4.76
C VAL A 9 -10.96 2.57 6.09
N SER A 10 -12.06 3.01 6.69
CA SER A 10 -12.65 2.35 7.87
C SER A 10 -14.13 2.06 7.61
N GLY A 11 -14.71 1.17 8.42
CA GLY A 11 -16.10 0.75 8.31
C GLY A 11 -16.28 -0.69 7.82
N ALA A 12 -15.17 -1.40 7.56
CA ALA A 12 -15.22 -2.84 7.44
C ALA A 12 -15.27 -3.49 8.81
N GLY A 13 -16.10 -4.52 8.98
CA GLY A 13 -16.08 -5.30 10.20
C GLY A 13 -17.43 -5.90 10.56
N VAL A 14 -17.40 -6.72 11.59
CA VAL A 14 -18.54 -7.36 12.23
C VAL A 14 -19.06 -6.42 13.31
N THR A 15 -20.38 -6.24 13.41
CA THR A 15 -21.01 -5.42 14.46
C THR A 15 -21.69 -6.24 15.56
N GLY A 16 -21.91 -7.55 15.31
CA GLY A 16 -22.50 -8.49 16.26
C GLY A 16 -21.48 -9.42 16.93
N ALA A 17 -21.83 -9.97 18.10
CA ALA A 17 -21.06 -11.04 18.74
C ALA A 17 -21.39 -12.40 18.13
N ALA A 18 -20.44 -13.34 18.20
CA ALA A 18 -20.65 -14.71 17.75
C ALA A 18 -21.45 -15.50 18.80
N THR A 19 -22.63 -15.98 18.43
CA THR A 19 -23.44 -16.85 19.32
C THR A 19 -23.09 -18.34 19.15
N ALA A 20 -22.39 -18.69 18.06
CA ALA A 20 -21.87 -20.03 17.79
C ALA A 20 -20.43 -19.96 17.28
N SER A 21 -19.70 -21.08 17.41
CA SER A 21 -18.39 -21.24 16.77
C SER A 21 -18.58 -21.52 15.27
N GLY A 22 -17.64 -21.05 14.45
CA GLY A 22 -17.68 -21.22 13.00
C GLY A 22 -16.47 -20.64 12.31
N SER A 23 -16.53 -20.54 10.99
CA SER A 23 -15.49 -19.88 10.18
C SER A 23 -16.07 -18.82 9.26
N LEU A 24 -15.36 -17.71 9.11
CA LEU A 24 -15.65 -16.68 8.14
C LEU A 24 -14.75 -16.86 6.92
N SER A 25 -15.36 -17.08 5.76
CA SER A 25 -14.69 -17.45 4.51
C SER A 25 -15.07 -16.50 3.36
N GLY A 26 -14.29 -16.52 2.28
CA GLY A 26 -14.60 -15.78 1.06
C GLY A 26 -14.29 -14.27 1.11
N ILE A 27 -13.50 -13.83 2.09
CA ILE A 27 -13.03 -12.46 2.18
C ILE A 27 -11.94 -12.22 1.13
N THR A 28 -12.08 -11.15 0.36
CA THR A 28 -11.14 -10.72 -0.66
C THR A 28 -10.84 -9.24 -0.51
N LEU A 29 -9.56 -8.86 -0.62
CA LEU A 29 -9.14 -7.48 -0.81
C LEU A 29 -8.90 -7.21 -2.28
N ALA A 30 -9.60 -6.25 -2.86
CA ALA A 30 -9.36 -5.75 -4.20
C ALA A 30 -8.61 -4.42 -4.18
N PHE A 31 -7.61 -4.30 -5.04
CA PHE A 31 -6.82 -3.08 -5.23
C PHE A 31 -6.40 -2.95 -6.70
N LYS A 32 -6.00 -1.76 -7.12
CA LYS A 32 -5.26 -1.54 -8.35
C LYS A 32 -3.79 -1.45 -8.04
N ASP A 33 -2.95 -2.11 -8.82
CA ASP A 33 -1.51 -1.98 -8.69
C ASP A 33 -0.99 -0.64 -9.24
N ALA A 34 0.34 -0.41 -9.13
CA ALA A 34 0.98 0.79 -9.64
C ALA A 34 0.84 0.99 -11.16
N SER A 35 0.46 -0.06 -11.91
CA SER A 35 0.13 0.00 -13.34
C SER A 35 -1.37 0.30 -13.58
N GLY A 36 -2.18 0.39 -12.53
CA GLY A 36 -3.63 0.56 -12.59
C GLY A 36 -4.41 -0.74 -12.81
N ALA A 37 -3.73 -1.89 -12.87
CA ALA A 37 -4.38 -3.18 -13.11
C ALA A 37 -5.10 -3.67 -11.84
N ALA A 38 -6.34 -4.13 -11.99
CA ALA A 38 -7.11 -4.67 -10.87
C ALA A 38 -6.52 -6.01 -10.42
N LYS A 39 -6.31 -6.14 -9.11
CA LYS A 39 -5.84 -7.34 -8.42
C LYS A 39 -6.77 -7.63 -7.24
N SER A 40 -6.88 -8.89 -6.89
CA SER A 40 -7.57 -9.32 -5.68
C SER A 40 -6.75 -10.37 -4.94
N VAL A 41 -6.78 -10.30 -3.61
CA VAL A 41 -6.10 -11.24 -2.73
C VAL A 41 -7.13 -11.84 -1.79
N ALA A 42 -7.21 -13.17 -1.78
CA ALA A 42 -8.04 -13.89 -0.82
C ALA A 42 -7.39 -13.86 0.57
N VAL A 43 -8.19 -13.49 1.56
CA VAL A 43 -7.82 -13.58 2.97
C VAL A 43 -8.13 -15.01 3.43
N ALA A 44 -7.30 -15.55 4.33
CA ALA A 44 -7.52 -16.89 4.87
C ALA A 44 -8.81 -16.95 5.70
N ASP A 45 -9.35 -18.15 5.86
CA ASP A 45 -10.53 -18.37 6.68
C ASP A 45 -10.27 -17.99 8.14
N ILE A 46 -11.20 -17.26 8.74
CA ILE A 46 -11.06 -16.75 10.10
C ILE A 46 -11.92 -17.59 11.04
N LYS A 47 -11.26 -18.24 12.00
CA LYS A 47 -11.95 -19.05 13.01
C LYS A 47 -12.58 -18.19 14.10
N ILE A 48 -13.89 -18.36 14.27
CA ILE A 48 -14.72 -17.69 15.25
C ILE A 48 -15.13 -18.69 16.33
N ALA A 49 -15.00 -18.31 17.59
CA ALA A 49 -15.48 -19.08 18.73
C ALA A 49 -16.79 -18.48 19.27
N SER A 50 -17.67 -19.32 19.82
CA SER A 50 -18.83 -18.84 20.57
C SER A 50 -18.38 -17.91 21.70
N GLY A 51 -19.02 -16.75 21.81
CA GLY A 51 -18.68 -15.71 22.78
C GLY A 51 -17.63 -14.70 22.29
N ASP A 52 -17.02 -14.88 21.11
CA ASP A 52 -16.18 -13.84 20.52
C ASP A 52 -17.01 -12.56 20.32
N THR A 53 -16.50 -11.44 20.83
CA THR A 53 -17.13 -10.14 20.60
C THR A 53 -16.85 -9.65 19.18
N ALA A 54 -17.63 -8.67 18.71
CA ALA A 54 -17.35 -7.97 17.46
C ALA A 54 -15.89 -7.48 17.37
N ALA A 55 -15.34 -6.97 18.48
CA ALA A 55 -13.96 -6.50 18.54
C ALA A 55 -12.93 -7.64 18.37
N ASP A 56 -13.21 -8.82 18.93
CA ASP A 56 -12.32 -9.98 18.81
C ASP A 56 -12.32 -10.52 17.39
N ILE A 57 -13.49 -10.59 16.76
CA ILE A 57 -13.61 -10.97 15.36
C ILE A 57 -12.89 -9.96 14.48
N ASN A 58 -13.11 -8.66 14.68
CA ASN A 58 -12.45 -7.61 13.88
C ASN A 58 -10.92 -7.64 14.05
N LYS A 59 -10.38 -7.95 15.24
CA LYS A 59 -8.93 -8.17 15.43
C LYS A 59 -8.43 -9.37 14.63
N LYS A 60 -9.16 -10.48 14.63
CA LYS A 60 -8.81 -11.67 13.84
C LYS A 60 -8.84 -11.37 12.34
N VAL A 61 -9.83 -10.59 11.88
CA VAL A 61 -9.91 -10.08 10.51
C VAL A 61 -8.71 -9.21 10.16
N ALA A 62 -8.37 -8.23 11.01
CA ALA A 62 -7.22 -7.38 10.80
C ALA A 62 -5.92 -8.20 10.73
N SER A 63 -5.76 -9.19 11.60
CA SER A 63 -4.63 -10.12 11.57
C SER A 63 -4.57 -10.90 10.25
N ALA A 64 -5.67 -11.50 9.81
CA ALA A 64 -5.72 -12.28 8.58
C ALA A 64 -5.42 -11.42 7.33
N ILE A 65 -5.82 -10.15 7.33
CA ILE A 65 -5.46 -9.19 6.27
C ILE A 65 -3.97 -8.86 6.32
N ASN A 66 -3.41 -8.66 7.52
CA ASN A 66 -1.99 -8.38 7.73
C ASN A 66 -1.10 -9.57 7.36
N ASP A 67 -1.57 -10.81 7.49
CA ASP A 67 -0.85 -12.00 7.02
C ASP A 67 -0.71 -12.03 5.48
N LYS A 68 -1.52 -11.24 4.78
CA LYS A 68 -1.47 -11.04 3.32
C LYS A 68 -0.87 -9.69 2.94
N LEU A 69 -0.27 -8.96 3.88
CA LEU A 69 0.30 -7.63 3.68
C LEU A 69 1.35 -7.58 2.57
N ASP A 70 2.17 -8.63 2.46
CA ASP A 70 3.18 -8.73 1.39
C ASP A 70 2.57 -8.81 -0.01
N GLN A 71 1.31 -9.28 -0.12
CA GLN A 71 0.61 -9.45 -1.39
C GLN A 71 -0.35 -8.31 -1.69
N ASN A 72 -1.01 -7.75 -0.67
CA ASN A 72 -2.01 -6.69 -0.84
C ASN A 72 -1.44 -5.28 -0.61
N GLY A 73 -0.33 -5.12 0.11
CA GLY A 73 0.28 -3.83 0.45
C GLY A 73 -0.56 -2.99 1.42
N MET A 74 -1.51 -3.59 2.13
CA MET A 74 -2.47 -2.94 3.02
C MET A 74 -2.25 -3.41 4.45
N TYR A 75 -2.16 -2.46 5.38
CA TYR A 75 -2.13 -2.71 6.81
C TYR A 75 -3.50 -2.51 7.43
N ALA A 76 -4.01 -3.52 8.12
CA ALA A 76 -5.26 -3.46 8.86
C ALA A 76 -5.00 -3.23 10.36
N SER A 77 -5.80 -2.34 10.94
CA SER A 77 -5.81 -1.98 12.36
C SER A 77 -7.25 -1.80 12.83
N ILE A 78 -7.48 -1.67 14.13
CA ILE A 78 -8.82 -1.41 14.68
C ILE A 78 -8.96 0.08 14.97
N ASP A 79 -10.02 0.72 14.48
CA ASP A 79 -10.32 2.11 14.77
C ASP A 79 -10.94 2.29 16.17
N THR A 80 -11.12 3.54 16.59
CA THR A 80 -11.73 3.89 17.89
C THR A 80 -13.18 3.44 18.02
N SER A 81 -13.84 3.14 16.90
CA SER A 81 -15.22 2.66 16.83
C SER A 81 -15.31 1.13 16.78
N GLY A 82 -14.17 0.42 16.82
CA GLY A 82 -14.10 -1.04 16.79
C GLY A 82 -14.13 -1.66 15.39
N ASN A 83 -14.07 -0.86 14.32
CA ASN A 83 -14.05 -1.33 12.94
C ASN A 83 -12.62 -1.60 12.46
N VAL A 84 -12.50 -2.41 11.41
CA VAL A 84 -11.25 -2.61 10.68
C VAL A 84 -10.95 -1.38 9.83
N LYS A 85 -9.86 -0.70 10.17
CA LYS A 85 -9.23 0.37 9.41
C LYS A 85 -8.09 -0.19 8.57
N LEU A 86 -8.18 -0.01 7.26
CA LEU A 86 -7.14 -0.33 6.30
C LEU A 86 -6.33 0.91 5.92
N GLU A 87 -5.02 0.76 5.87
CA GLU A 87 -4.05 1.80 5.56
C GLU A 87 -3.08 1.26 4.50
N SER A 88 -2.96 1.92 3.36
CA SER A 88 -2.01 1.49 2.32
C SER A 88 -0.57 1.74 2.79
N LEU A 89 0.28 0.72 2.73
CA LEU A 89 1.73 0.85 2.97
C LEU A 89 2.53 0.91 1.67
N LYS A 90 1.89 0.62 0.54
CA LYS A 90 2.53 0.52 -0.77
C LYS A 90 2.05 1.64 -1.69
N ALA A 91 2.98 2.51 -2.09
CA ALA A 91 2.72 3.67 -2.89
C ALA A 91 2.39 3.30 -4.34
N GLY A 92 1.30 3.87 -4.85
CA GLY A 92 0.74 3.57 -6.17
C GLY A 92 -0.24 2.40 -6.18
N GLN A 93 -0.47 1.72 -5.04
CA GLN A 93 -1.58 0.79 -4.94
C GLN A 93 -2.83 1.51 -4.43
N ASP A 94 -3.91 1.41 -5.21
CA ASP A 94 -5.20 2.00 -4.87
C ASP A 94 -6.14 0.90 -4.35
N PHE A 95 -6.40 0.92 -3.05
CA PHE A 95 -7.45 0.08 -2.47
C PHE A 95 -8.78 0.35 -3.17
N THR A 96 -9.51 -0.71 -3.50
CA THR A 96 -10.81 -0.64 -4.19
C THR A 96 -11.92 -1.12 -3.28
N SER A 97 -11.78 -2.32 -2.71
CA SER A 97 -12.79 -2.87 -1.81
C SER A 97 -12.27 -4.00 -0.93
N LEU A 98 -12.96 -4.23 0.19
CA LEU A 98 -12.89 -5.43 0.99
C LEU A 98 -14.26 -6.12 0.88
N SER A 99 -14.29 -7.34 0.36
CA SER A 99 -15.53 -8.12 0.31
C SER A 99 -15.92 -8.60 1.72
N GLY A 100 -17.23 -8.69 1.95
CA GLY A 100 -17.75 -9.30 3.16
C GLY A 100 -17.50 -10.81 3.12
N GLY A 101 -17.02 -11.37 4.23
CA GLY A 101 -16.96 -12.82 4.40
C GLY A 101 -18.35 -13.38 4.70
N THR A 102 -18.58 -14.63 4.33
CA THR A 102 -19.78 -15.39 4.69
C THR A 102 -19.44 -16.45 5.73
N SER A 103 -20.40 -16.73 6.61
CA SER A 103 -20.37 -17.90 7.49
C SER A 103 -21.57 -18.78 7.17
N GLY A 104 -21.34 -20.10 7.10
CA GLY A 104 -22.40 -21.09 6.90
C GLY A 104 -23.09 -21.52 8.19
N ASP A 105 -22.57 -21.11 9.36
CA ASP A 105 -23.03 -21.57 10.66
C ASP A 105 -24.16 -20.70 11.23
N ALA A 106 -25.25 -21.34 11.66
CA ALA A 106 -26.53 -20.72 12.02
C ALA A 106 -26.53 -19.76 13.25
N GLY A 107 -25.37 -19.43 13.82
CA GLY A 107 -25.22 -18.51 14.96
C GLY A 107 -24.30 -17.30 14.69
N ILE A 108 -23.81 -17.16 13.45
CA ILE A 108 -23.15 -15.95 12.97
C ILE A 108 -24.21 -15.17 12.18
N THR A 109 -24.99 -14.30 12.83
CA THR A 109 -26.11 -13.58 12.21
C THR A 109 -25.66 -12.87 10.92
N ALA A 110 -26.44 -12.93 9.83
CA ALA A 110 -26.19 -12.09 8.66
C ALA A 110 -26.38 -10.60 9.06
N GLY A 111 -25.29 -9.84 9.10
CA GLY A 111 -25.13 -8.58 9.86
C GLY A 111 -23.92 -8.62 10.83
N ALA A 112 -23.48 -9.84 11.14
CA ALA A 112 -22.19 -10.24 11.68
C ALA A 112 -21.24 -10.83 10.59
N GLY A 113 -21.59 -10.66 9.31
CA GLY A 113 -20.62 -10.75 8.22
C GLY A 113 -19.81 -9.45 8.18
N ILE A 114 -18.58 -9.48 7.69
CA ILE A 114 -17.81 -8.23 7.51
C ILE A 114 -18.61 -7.30 6.62
N GLN A 115 -18.98 -6.13 7.14
CA GLN A 115 -19.49 -5.04 6.33
C GLN A 115 -18.42 -4.71 5.28
N THR A 116 -18.84 -4.61 4.01
CA THR A 116 -17.89 -4.29 2.94
C THR A 116 -17.34 -2.89 3.16
N ALA A 117 -16.02 -2.76 3.12
CA ALA A 117 -15.39 -1.45 2.99
C ALA A 117 -15.18 -1.18 1.50
N SER A 118 -15.76 -0.11 0.99
CA SER A 118 -15.42 0.43 -0.33
C SER A 118 -14.39 1.53 -0.17
N ALA A 119 -13.53 1.70 -1.17
CA ALA A 119 -12.53 2.74 -1.17
C ALA A 119 -13.14 4.13 -0.90
N ALA A 120 -12.52 4.88 0.01
CA ALA A 120 -12.64 6.33 -0.01
C ALA A 120 -11.95 6.81 -1.29
N SER A 121 -12.67 7.52 -2.17
CA SER A 121 -12.19 7.86 -3.50
C SER A 121 -10.82 8.57 -3.47
N GLY A 122 -9.81 7.93 -4.08
CA GLY A 122 -8.56 8.57 -4.48
C GLY A 122 -7.30 8.20 -3.70
N SER A 123 -6.17 8.41 -4.37
CA SER A 123 -4.82 8.30 -3.82
C SER A 123 -4.34 9.66 -3.32
N THR A 124 -3.90 9.76 -2.06
CA THR A 124 -3.40 11.01 -1.49
C THR A 124 -1.88 11.10 -1.67
N ALA A 125 -1.43 12.16 -2.34
CA ALA A 125 -0.01 12.47 -2.46
C ALA A 125 0.56 12.82 -1.08
N SER A 126 1.45 11.97 -0.56
CA SER A 126 2.13 12.17 0.72
C SER A 126 3.59 12.55 0.51
N THR A 127 4.09 13.41 1.39
CA THR A 127 5.49 13.81 1.47
C THR A 127 6.05 13.43 2.84
N LEU A 128 7.38 13.36 2.97
CA LEU A 128 8.01 13.03 4.25
C LEU A 128 7.61 14.02 5.36
N SER A 129 7.40 15.29 5.02
CA SER A 129 6.95 16.35 5.95
C SER A 129 5.51 16.15 6.44
N SER A 130 4.66 15.46 5.67
CA SER A 130 3.25 15.25 6.00
C SER A 130 2.98 13.91 6.70
N LEU A 131 4.01 13.12 7.01
CA LEU A 131 3.86 11.78 7.58
C LEU A 131 4.28 11.71 9.04
N ASN A 132 3.47 11.05 9.85
CA ASN A 132 3.80 10.77 11.25
C ASN A 132 4.49 9.40 11.37
N ILE A 133 5.80 9.42 11.58
CA ILE A 133 6.68 8.24 11.69
C ILE A 133 6.51 7.51 13.04
N SER A 134 5.80 8.09 14.00
CA SER A 134 5.54 7.47 15.31
C SER A 134 4.63 6.24 15.23
N THR A 135 4.03 5.99 14.07
CA THR A 135 3.19 4.83 13.80
C THR A 135 3.89 3.87 12.85
N PHE A 136 3.67 2.56 13.02
CA PHE A 136 4.21 1.53 12.12
C PHE A 136 3.90 1.86 10.65
N ALA A 137 2.64 2.18 10.35
CA ALA A 137 2.22 2.51 8.99
C ALA A 137 2.90 3.77 8.44
N GLY A 138 3.08 4.80 9.28
CA GLY A 138 3.78 6.02 8.88
C GLY A 138 5.27 5.81 8.63
N ALA A 139 5.93 4.96 9.43
CA ALA A 139 7.33 4.59 9.23
C ALA A 139 7.55 3.84 7.91
N GLN A 140 6.69 2.87 7.59
CA GLN A 140 6.74 2.13 6.33
C GLN A 140 6.49 3.05 5.12
N LYS A 141 5.49 3.94 5.18
CA LYS A 141 5.24 4.95 4.13
C LYS A 141 6.43 5.88 3.95
N ALA A 142 7.09 6.29 5.03
CA ALA A 142 8.28 7.13 4.99
C ALA A 142 9.44 6.42 4.28
N LEU A 143 9.67 5.13 4.56
CA LEU A 143 10.69 4.34 3.87
C LEU A 143 10.45 4.30 2.35
N GLU A 144 9.21 4.12 1.92
CA GLU A 144 8.91 4.09 0.48
C GLU A 144 9.07 5.45 -0.21
N ILE A 145 8.76 6.55 0.47
CA ILE A 145 9.04 7.90 -0.05
C ILE A 145 10.55 8.15 -0.16
N VAL A 146 11.32 7.69 0.83
CA VAL A 146 12.78 7.80 0.82
C VAL A 146 13.36 7.00 -0.34
N ASP A 147 12.92 5.76 -0.55
CA ASP A 147 13.38 4.90 -1.65
C ASP A 147 13.08 5.53 -3.03
N LYS A 148 11.85 6.04 -3.24
CA LYS A 148 11.52 6.79 -4.45
C LYS A 148 12.35 8.07 -4.61
N GLY A 149 12.66 8.74 -3.49
CA GLY A 149 13.53 9.91 -3.46
C GLY A 149 14.97 9.59 -3.85
N LEU A 150 15.53 8.50 -3.33
CA LEU A 150 16.88 8.02 -3.63
C LEU A 150 16.99 7.57 -5.08
N THR A 151 16.01 6.82 -5.58
CA THR A 151 15.94 6.40 -6.98
C THR A 151 15.95 7.62 -7.91
N SER A 152 15.08 8.60 -7.66
CA SER A 152 15.05 9.84 -8.44
C SER A 152 16.36 10.61 -8.39
N GLY A 153 16.98 10.74 -7.20
CA GLY A 153 18.27 11.40 -7.04
C GLY A 153 19.40 10.68 -7.77
N ASN A 154 19.39 9.34 -7.75
CA ASN A 154 20.38 8.53 -8.45
C ASN A 154 20.22 8.64 -9.97
N SER A 155 18.99 8.64 -10.49
CA SER A 155 18.72 8.92 -11.91
C SER A 155 19.23 10.29 -12.32
N SER A 156 18.96 11.35 -11.55
CA SER A 156 19.49 12.68 -11.85
C SER A 156 21.02 12.72 -11.81
N ARG A 157 21.69 12.00 -10.90
CA ARG A 157 23.15 11.88 -10.88
C ARG A 157 23.68 11.11 -12.10
N ALA A 158 23.00 10.05 -12.51
CA ALA A 158 23.35 9.29 -13.71
C ALA A 158 23.23 10.16 -14.97
N ASP A 159 22.14 10.92 -15.10
CA ASP A 159 21.93 11.86 -16.20
C ASP A 159 23.01 12.94 -16.23
N MET A 160 23.35 13.50 -15.06
CA MET A 160 24.43 14.50 -14.95
C MET A 160 25.80 13.88 -15.27
N GLY A 161 26.06 12.63 -14.92
CA GLY A 161 27.26 11.91 -15.32
C GLY A 161 27.32 11.66 -16.83
N ALA A 162 26.19 11.29 -17.44
CA ALA A 162 26.09 11.12 -18.88
C ALA A 162 26.31 12.44 -19.64
N VAL A 163 25.76 13.54 -19.13
CA VAL A 163 25.97 14.89 -19.66
C VAL A 163 27.44 15.31 -19.51
N GLN A 164 28.08 15.05 -18.36
CA GLN A 164 29.52 15.31 -18.17
C GLN A 164 30.38 14.52 -19.17
N ASN A 165 30.10 13.23 -19.37
CA ASN A 165 30.81 12.40 -20.35
C ASN A 165 30.66 12.93 -21.79
N ARG A 166 29.48 13.46 -22.13
CA ARG A 166 29.25 14.13 -23.42
C ARG A 166 30.05 15.43 -23.52
N PHE A 167 30.08 16.26 -22.47
CA PHE A 167 30.88 17.49 -22.49
C PHE A 167 32.38 17.22 -22.60
N THR A 168 32.93 16.25 -21.85
CA THR A 168 34.35 15.86 -21.96
C THR A 168 34.66 15.36 -23.38
N SER A 169 33.80 14.51 -23.94
CA SER A 169 33.96 14.03 -25.32
C SER A 169 33.87 15.16 -26.35
N SER A 170 32.96 16.11 -26.19
CA SER A 170 32.85 17.28 -27.07
C SER A 170 34.06 18.20 -26.95
N ILE A 171 34.55 18.48 -25.74
CA ILE A 171 35.76 19.29 -25.52
C ILE A 171 36.99 18.61 -26.14
N ALA A 172 37.15 17.30 -25.94
CA ALA A 172 38.26 16.55 -26.54
C ALA A 172 38.24 16.61 -28.07
N ASN A 173 37.05 16.46 -28.69
CA ASN A 173 36.90 16.63 -30.14
C ASN A 173 37.17 18.07 -30.59
N LEU A 174 36.75 19.07 -29.83
CA LEU A 174 37.01 20.48 -30.13
C LEU A 174 38.50 20.81 -30.07
N ALA A 175 39.20 20.31 -29.04
CA ALA A 175 40.64 20.47 -28.87
C ALA A 175 41.41 19.81 -30.01
N ALA A 176 41.07 18.56 -30.37
CA ALA A 176 41.68 17.87 -31.50
C ALA A 176 41.43 18.60 -32.83
N THR A 177 40.22 19.16 -33.02
CA THR A 177 39.90 19.97 -34.21
C THR A 177 40.71 21.26 -34.23
N SER A 178 40.83 21.95 -33.08
CA SER A 178 41.63 23.18 -32.94
C SER A 178 43.10 22.91 -33.22
N GLU A 179 43.66 21.80 -32.72
CA GLU A 179 45.05 21.43 -32.93
C GLU A 179 45.34 21.11 -34.40
N ASN A 180 44.46 20.36 -35.07
CA ASN A 180 44.55 20.11 -36.51
C ASN A 180 44.46 21.41 -37.34
N LEU A 181 43.63 22.37 -36.94
CA LEU A 181 43.54 23.67 -37.59
C LEU A 181 44.79 24.52 -37.38
N THR A 182 45.41 24.49 -36.19
CA THR A 182 46.67 25.19 -35.95
C THR A 182 47.83 24.55 -36.72
N ALA A 183 47.88 23.22 -36.82
CA ALA A 183 48.91 22.49 -37.59
C ALA A 183 48.78 22.67 -39.11
N SER A 184 47.58 23.04 -39.59
CA SER A 184 47.34 23.31 -41.02
C SER A 184 47.62 24.76 -41.43
N ARG A 185 48.03 25.62 -40.50
CA ARG A 185 48.42 27.02 -40.74
C ARG A 185 49.95 27.15 -40.73
#